data_AF-A0A6C0J3T7-F1
#
_entry.id   AF-A0A6C0J3T7-F1
#
_cell.length_a   1.000
_cell.length_b   1.000
_cell.length_c   1.000
_cell.angle_alpha   90.00
_cell.angle_beta   90.00
_cell.angle_gamma   90.00
#
_symmetry.space_group_name_H-M   'P 1'
#
loop_
_entity.id
_entity.type
_entity.pdbx_description
1 polymer ?
#
loop_
_entity_poly.entity_id
_entity_poly.type
_entity_poly.pdbx_seq_one_letter_code
_entity_poly.pdbx_strand_id
1 'polypeptide(L)'
;MNSAQLLNCKNEYLILDQKIIDNILNLFKKSTTKSNKVTISKNNNILKNSKFRLNKNKISNKTILILNKVSETNINKLLIEFINNISVENENDFKIVQQEFFIKIVKDSSFIKFYIKFITQIFQIIYYNKKYLPIYFLNLIEKSLKVTYQNGQNTDDFSFLDITSDEYRKNVLNLIYNLNNFNYFNNYMTVVDNILLNQNKYIEDIYFWFNLVPNKEEYKDIIKNKLTSLDLNFRDIILLNNLLENNINKKIEYVNTPISTEKECNITDIFQIQINNTIEEFNYLKSQIEVIEFINLFCIDYNKKHLFIYSLLDFYFSKENNIIDDYLQLFTILIKKKIIFKNLLSKTLFTYISKKKSINEKKLLEFVKFLKKNNITKNIEFLYNKFQNL
;
A
#
# COMPACT_ATOMS: atom_id res chain seq x y z
N MET A 1 31.91 35.81 22.47
CA MET A 1 33.12 34.96 22.53
C MET A 1 32.89 33.84 23.54
N ASN A 2 33.35 32.64 23.17
CA ASN A 2 33.55 31.40 23.96
C ASN A 2 32.37 30.43 24.20
N SER A 3 32.18 29.57 23.19
CA SER A 3 32.38 28.11 23.22
C SER A 3 32.03 27.29 24.47
N ALA A 4 31.13 26.33 24.29
CA ALA A 4 31.29 24.98 24.82
C ALA A 4 31.12 23.97 23.67
N GLN A 5 32.26 23.41 23.26
CA GLN A 5 32.34 22.19 22.45
C GLN A 5 31.84 21.02 23.29
N LEU A 6 31.06 20.12 22.70
CA LEU A 6 31.10 18.71 23.05
C LEU A 6 30.66 17.85 21.85
N LEU A 7 31.64 17.07 21.40
CA LEU A 7 31.59 15.88 20.55
C LEU A 7 31.55 16.07 19.03
N ASN A 8 32.74 16.39 18.53
CA ASN A 8 33.31 15.85 17.30
C ASN A 8 33.28 14.31 17.34
N CYS A 9 32.36 13.68 16.60
CA CYS A 9 32.58 12.38 15.99
C CYS A 9 32.21 12.49 14.52
N LYS A 10 33.18 12.21 13.65
CA LYS A 10 33.07 12.09 12.19
C LYS A 10 31.81 11.29 11.82
N ASN A 11 30.79 11.98 11.34
CA ASN A 11 29.71 11.47 10.50
C ASN A 11 29.12 12.73 9.86
N GLU A 12 29.05 12.75 8.54
CA GLU A 12 28.45 13.86 7.79
C GLU A 12 26.95 13.91 8.12
N TYR A 13 26.61 14.66 9.17
CA TYR A 13 25.25 15.06 9.46
C TYR A 13 24.95 16.30 8.61
N LEU A 14 23.98 16.19 7.70
CA LEU A 14 23.32 17.35 7.15
C LEU A 14 22.66 18.10 8.32
N ILE A 15 23.11 19.31 8.57
CA ILE A 15 22.56 20.21 9.57
C ILE A 15 21.11 20.50 9.17
N LEU A 16 20.15 19.94 9.91
CA LEU A 16 18.75 20.35 9.79
C LEU A 16 18.69 21.85 10.09
N ASP A 17 18.04 22.62 9.20
CA ASP A 17 17.87 24.05 9.38
C ASP A 17 17.24 24.31 10.77
N GLN A 18 17.92 25.14 11.56
CA GLN A 18 17.49 25.51 12.92
C GLN A 18 16.04 26.03 12.91
N LYS A 19 15.58 26.66 11.82
CA LYS A 19 14.18 27.07 11.64
C LYS A 19 13.19 25.91 11.57
N ILE A 20 13.56 24.78 10.99
CA ILE A 20 12.71 23.58 10.92
C ILE A 20 12.60 22.99 12.33
N ILE A 21 13.73 22.88 13.04
CA ILE A 21 13.77 22.43 14.44
C ILE A 21 12.91 23.35 15.30
N ASP A 22 13.06 24.67 15.19
CA ASP A 22 12.32 25.66 15.99
C ASP A 22 10.82 25.68 15.67
N ASN A 23 10.43 25.48 14.41
CA ASN A 23 9.02 25.37 14.02
C ASN A 23 8.37 24.10 14.58
N ILE A 24 9.08 22.97 14.54
CA ILE A 24 8.64 21.71 15.14
C ILE A 24 8.53 21.87 16.67
N LEU A 25 9.51 22.52 17.32
CA LEU A 25 9.48 22.83 18.76
C LEU A 25 8.31 23.74 19.15
N ASN A 26 7.91 24.67 18.30
CA ASN A 26 6.79 25.57 18.55
C ASN A 26 5.43 24.90 18.34
N LEU A 27 5.33 23.92 17.44
CA LEU A 27 4.11 23.13 17.21
C LEU A 27 3.74 22.25 18.40
N PHE A 28 4.72 21.73 19.14
CA PHE A 28 4.47 20.90 20.34
C PHE A 28 4.24 21.70 21.63
N LYS A 29 4.42 23.03 21.60
CA LYS A 29 4.17 23.92 22.75
C LYS A 29 2.75 24.51 22.77
N LYS A 30 2.07 24.58 21.62
CA LYS A 30 0.78 25.29 21.49
C LYS A 30 -0.42 24.32 21.46
N SER A 31 -0.83 23.86 22.63
CA SER A 31 -2.24 23.49 22.86
C SER A 31 -2.65 23.82 24.29
N THR A 32 -3.30 24.97 24.48
CA THR A 32 -3.94 25.34 25.74
C THR A 32 -5.27 24.61 25.87
N THR A 33 -5.24 23.35 26.26
CA THR A 33 -6.43 22.66 26.79
C THR A 33 -6.32 22.58 28.30
N LYS A 34 -7.15 23.39 28.99
CA LYS A 34 -7.32 23.35 30.44
C LYS A 34 -7.64 21.92 30.87
N SER A 35 -6.90 21.44 31.86
CA SER A 35 -7.04 20.11 32.44
C SER A 35 -8.37 19.99 33.19
N ASN A 36 -9.26 19.14 32.70
CA ASN A 36 -10.35 18.63 33.52
C ASN A 36 -9.88 17.33 34.19
N LYS A 37 -9.78 17.35 35.52
CA LYS A 37 -9.53 16.16 36.35
C LYS A 37 -10.69 15.17 36.15
N VAL A 38 -10.46 14.09 35.40
CA VAL A 38 -11.41 12.96 35.31
C VAL A 38 -10.98 11.91 36.33
N THR A 39 -11.93 11.53 37.19
CA THR A 39 -11.82 10.57 38.27
C THR A 39 -11.55 9.15 37.76
N ILE A 40 -10.60 8.48 38.43
CA ILE A 40 -10.09 7.14 38.10
C ILE A 40 -11.07 6.08 38.61
N SER A 41 -11.72 5.31 37.73
CA SER A 41 -12.41 4.07 38.08
C SER A 41 -11.51 2.86 37.85
N LYS A 42 -11.27 2.08 38.92
CA LYS A 42 -10.42 0.87 38.92
C LYS A 42 -11.06 -0.33 38.19
N ASN A 43 -10.14 -1.13 37.61
CA ASN A 43 -10.19 -2.57 37.32
C ASN A 43 -10.83 -3.01 35.97
N ASN A 44 -10.33 -3.99 35.21
CA ASN A 44 -9.91 -5.34 35.60
C ASN A 44 -8.95 -6.01 34.59
N ASN A 45 -8.10 -6.92 35.10
CA ASN A 45 -7.15 -7.76 34.38
C ASN A 45 -7.84 -8.84 33.53
N ILE A 46 -7.61 -8.89 32.22
CA ILE A 46 -8.01 -10.03 31.37
C ILE A 46 -6.95 -10.27 30.27
N LEU A 47 -6.02 -11.20 30.56
CA LEU A 47 -5.67 -12.40 29.77
C LEU A 47 -4.19 -12.81 29.89
N LYS A 48 -4.01 -13.92 30.61
CA LYS A 48 -2.87 -14.83 30.50
C LYS A 48 -2.95 -15.52 29.13
N ASN A 49 -1.89 -15.40 28.32
CA ASN A 49 -1.58 -16.40 27.30
C ASN A 49 -0.08 -16.71 27.37
N SER A 50 0.22 -17.85 27.99
CA SER A 50 1.54 -18.45 28.13
C SER A 50 1.95 -19.11 26.82
N LYS A 51 2.70 -18.37 25.99
CA LYS A 51 3.76 -18.83 25.06
C LYS A 51 4.26 -17.63 24.21
N PHE A 52 4.64 -16.54 24.87
CA PHE A 52 5.47 -15.52 24.23
C PHE A 52 6.91 -15.77 24.66
N ARG A 53 7.76 -16.16 23.71
CA ARG A 53 9.20 -16.32 23.92
C ARG A 53 9.75 -15.06 24.60
N LEU A 54 10.34 -15.29 25.76
CA LEU A 54 10.85 -14.29 26.70
C LEU A 54 12.12 -13.61 26.16
N ASN A 55 12.28 -12.35 26.58
CA ASN A 55 13.37 -11.38 26.37
C ASN A 55 13.31 -10.42 25.16
N LYS A 56 12.14 -9.84 24.88
CA LYS A 56 12.02 -8.53 24.20
C LYS A 56 11.39 -7.50 25.14
N ASN A 57 11.87 -6.25 25.12
CA ASN A 57 11.54 -5.18 26.07
C ASN A 57 10.05 -5.13 26.46
N LYS A 58 9.75 -5.06 27.77
CA LYS A 58 8.38 -4.98 28.32
C LYS A 58 7.58 -3.80 27.72
N ILE A 59 8.28 -2.71 27.40
CA ILE A 59 7.72 -1.51 26.77
C ILE A 59 7.38 -1.76 25.30
N SER A 60 8.29 -2.38 24.54
CA SER A 60 8.09 -2.72 23.12
C SER A 60 6.83 -3.56 22.93
N ASN A 61 6.73 -4.69 23.65
CA ASN A 61 5.56 -5.59 23.54
C ASN A 61 4.24 -4.90 23.88
N LYS A 62 4.21 -4.07 24.93
CA LYS A 62 3.01 -3.32 25.30
C LYS A 62 2.64 -2.29 24.24
N THR A 63 3.64 -1.61 23.68
CA THR A 63 3.43 -0.61 22.62
C THR A 63 2.84 -1.28 21.37
N ILE A 64 3.39 -2.42 20.95
CA ILE A 64 2.88 -3.22 19.82
C ILE A 64 1.41 -3.62 20.05
N LEU A 65 1.08 -4.11 21.24
CA LEU A 65 -0.29 -4.53 21.58
C LEU A 65 -1.30 -3.39 21.48
N ILE A 66 -0.92 -2.18 21.87
CA ILE A 66 -1.78 -1.00 21.76
C ILE A 66 -1.92 -0.57 20.30
N LEU A 67 -0.81 -0.52 19.56
CA LEU A 67 -0.79 -0.14 18.15
C LEU A 67 -1.67 -1.04 17.28
N ASN A 68 -1.69 -2.35 17.56
CA ASN A 68 -2.53 -3.30 16.83
C ASN A 68 -4.03 -3.08 17.03
N LYS A 69 -4.44 -2.30 18.03
CA LYS A 69 -5.84 -1.98 18.30
C LYS A 69 -6.28 -0.67 17.67
N VAL A 70 -5.37 0.19 17.20
CA VAL A 70 -5.70 1.56 16.77
C VAL A 70 -6.69 1.55 15.62
N SER A 71 -7.81 2.24 15.81
CA SER A 71 -8.84 2.50 14.80
C SER A 71 -9.42 3.90 15.00
N GLU A 72 -10.27 4.36 14.07
CA GLU A 72 -10.87 5.69 14.12
C GLU A 72 -11.62 5.98 15.43
N THR A 73 -12.35 4.99 15.93
CA THR A 73 -13.34 5.17 17.00
C THR A 73 -12.75 5.01 18.40
N ASN A 74 -11.52 4.51 18.53
CA ASN A 74 -10.97 4.09 19.83
C ASN A 74 -9.72 4.84 20.28
N ILE A 75 -9.28 5.87 19.54
CA ILE A 75 -8.05 6.64 19.82
C ILE A 75 -7.99 7.09 21.29
N ASN A 76 -9.01 7.79 21.79
CA ASN A 76 -9.02 8.32 23.17
C ASN A 76 -8.90 7.20 24.22
N LYS A 77 -9.58 6.07 24.00
CA LYS A 77 -9.50 4.91 24.90
C LYS A 77 -8.08 4.33 24.92
N LEU A 78 -7.45 4.23 23.75
CA LEU A 78 -6.08 3.71 23.62
C LEU A 78 -5.04 4.69 24.19
N LEU A 79 -5.28 6.00 24.16
CA LEU A 79 -4.40 6.96 24.84
C LEU A 79 -4.38 6.74 26.35
N ILE A 80 -5.55 6.53 26.95
CA ILE A 80 -5.67 6.22 28.38
C ILE A 80 -4.99 4.89 28.67
N GLU A 81 -5.20 3.87 27.83
CA GLU A 81 -4.52 2.57 27.95
C GLU A 81 -3.01 2.72 27.87
N PHE A 82 -2.49 3.56 26.97
CA PHE A 82 -1.06 3.85 26.84
C PHE A 82 -0.52 4.49 28.11
N ILE A 83 -1.13 5.58 28.58
CA ILE A 83 -0.69 6.32 29.77
C ILE A 83 -0.65 5.40 31.00
N ASN A 84 -1.65 4.53 31.15
CA ASN A 84 -1.75 3.66 32.32
C ASN A 84 -0.77 2.48 32.28
N ASN A 85 -0.43 1.98 31.08
CA ASN A 85 0.29 0.71 30.95
C ASN A 85 1.74 0.84 30.49
N ILE A 86 2.11 1.95 29.84
CA ILE A 86 3.45 2.19 29.31
C ILE A 86 4.10 3.29 30.13
N SER A 87 5.04 2.89 30.99
CA SER A 87 5.89 3.80 31.76
C SER A 87 7.10 4.19 30.91
N VAL A 88 7.13 5.44 30.44
CA VAL A 88 8.32 6.01 29.79
C VAL A 88 9.10 6.76 30.88
N GLU A 89 10.14 6.12 31.40
CA GLU A 89 10.90 6.64 32.54
C GLU A 89 12.05 7.52 32.08
N ASN A 90 12.70 7.12 30.99
CA ASN A 90 13.86 7.78 30.40
C ASN A 90 13.76 7.93 28.87
N GLU A 91 14.73 8.59 28.25
CA GLU A 91 14.75 8.79 26.79
C GLU A 91 14.91 7.49 26.00
N ASN A 92 15.59 6.46 26.54
CA ASN A 92 15.75 5.18 25.85
C ASN A 92 14.42 4.42 25.76
N ASP A 93 13.60 4.48 26.81
CA ASP A 93 12.22 3.96 26.77
C ASP A 93 11.41 4.65 25.68
N PHE A 94 11.59 5.97 25.55
CA PHE A 94 10.89 6.73 24.52
C PHE A 94 11.41 6.39 23.11
N LYS A 95 12.71 6.12 22.93
CA LYS A 95 13.27 5.62 21.67
C LYS A 95 12.63 4.29 21.27
N ILE A 96 12.45 3.37 22.22
CA ILE A 96 11.76 2.09 21.96
C ILE A 96 10.33 2.35 21.48
N VAL A 97 9.58 3.23 22.14
CA VAL A 97 8.21 3.59 21.71
C VAL A 97 8.20 4.17 20.29
N GLN A 98 9.10 5.12 20.01
CA GLN A 98 9.25 5.72 18.68
C GLN A 98 9.61 4.68 17.60
N GLN A 99 10.47 3.71 17.95
CA GLN A 99 10.83 2.61 17.06
C GLN A 99 9.61 1.75 16.69
N GLU A 100 8.83 1.33 17.69
CA GLU A 100 7.64 0.49 17.45
C GLU A 100 6.58 1.22 16.63
N PHE A 101 6.41 2.53 16.86
CA PHE A 101 5.55 3.38 16.05
C PHE A 101 5.96 3.38 14.58
N PHE A 102 7.25 3.60 14.31
CA PHE A 102 7.78 3.60 12.96
C PHE A 102 7.59 2.23 12.29
N ILE A 103 7.97 1.14 12.97
CA ILE A 103 7.84 -0.24 12.46
C ILE A 103 6.38 -0.55 12.11
N LYS A 104 5.43 -0.19 12.97
CA LYS A 104 4.01 -0.47 12.73
C LYS A 104 3.52 0.22 11.47
N ILE A 105 3.84 1.50 11.30
CA ILE A 105 3.38 2.28 10.14
C ILE A 105 4.00 1.75 8.85
N VAL A 106 5.29 1.43 8.86
CA VAL A 106 5.98 0.96 7.65
C VAL A 106 5.49 -0.43 7.24
N LYS A 107 5.09 -1.28 8.20
CA LYS A 107 4.55 -2.62 7.91
C LYS A 107 3.08 -2.62 7.48
N ASP A 108 2.31 -1.59 7.84
CA ASP A 108 0.88 -1.52 7.53
C ASP A 108 0.46 -0.05 7.46
N SER A 109 0.32 0.46 6.24
CA SER A 109 -0.10 1.84 5.99
C SER A 109 -1.62 2.00 5.83
N SER A 110 -2.40 0.91 5.94
CA SER A 110 -3.86 0.92 5.74
C SER A 110 -4.58 1.89 6.67
N PHE A 111 -4.05 2.07 7.88
CA PHE A 111 -4.60 2.92 8.93
C PHE A 111 -3.70 4.12 9.26
N ILE A 112 -2.86 4.55 8.32
CA ILE A 112 -1.80 5.55 8.56
C ILE A 112 -2.30 6.85 9.18
N LYS A 113 -3.47 7.33 8.76
CA LYS A 113 -4.09 8.55 9.33
C LYS A 113 -4.40 8.40 10.82
N PHE A 114 -4.90 7.23 11.23
CA PHE A 114 -5.22 6.93 12.62
C PHE A 114 -3.95 6.71 13.44
N TYR A 115 -2.94 6.04 12.86
CA TYR A 115 -1.63 5.90 13.51
C TYR A 115 -0.98 7.25 13.76
N ILE A 116 -0.93 8.14 12.77
CA ILE A 116 -0.35 9.48 12.91
C ILE A 116 -1.10 10.27 13.99
N LYS A 117 -2.44 10.29 13.97
CA LYS A 117 -3.25 10.97 14.98
C LYS A 117 -2.99 10.43 16.39
N PHE A 118 -2.91 9.12 16.56
CA PHE A 118 -2.63 8.49 17.85
C PHE A 118 -1.21 8.81 18.34
N ILE A 119 -0.19 8.61 17.49
CA ILE A 119 1.22 8.77 17.83
C ILE A 119 1.56 10.22 18.19
N THR A 120 0.99 11.17 17.46
CA THR A 120 1.24 12.59 17.70
C THR A 120 0.67 13.05 19.04
N GLN A 121 -0.50 12.54 19.43
CA GLN A 121 -1.05 12.77 20.78
C GLN A 121 -0.14 12.15 21.86
N ILE A 122 0.39 10.95 21.63
CA ILE A 122 1.37 10.33 22.54
C ILE A 122 2.65 11.18 22.67
N PHE A 123 3.21 11.66 21.55
CA PHE A 123 4.38 12.53 21.56
C PHE A 123 4.13 13.82 22.32
N GLN A 124 2.96 14.44 22.14
CA GLN A 124 2.54 15.60 22.92
C GLN A 124 2.49 15.28 24.42
N ILE A 125 1.80 14.20 24.81
CA ILE A 125 1.69 13.78 26.23
C ILE A 125 3.07 13.57 26.85
N ILE A 126 3.96 12.87 26.16
CA ILE A 126 5.33 12.60 26.64
C ILE A 126 6.13 13.90 26.73
N TYR A 127 6.04 14.79 25.74
CA TYR A 127 6.68 16.09 25.78
C TYR A 127 6.19 16.94 26.96
N TYR A 128 4.88 17.02 27.18
CA TYR A 128 4.32 17.80 28.29
C TYR A 128 4.81 17.30 29.65
N ASN A 129 4.82 15.97 29.85
CA ASN A 129 5.16 15.34 31.12
C ASN A 129 6.67 15.22 31.39
N LYS A 130 7.48 14.98 30.36
CA LYS A 130 8.90 14.60 30.49
C LYS A 130 9.86 15.51 29.72
N LYS A 131 9.36 16.38 28.85
CA LYS A 131 10.14 17.24 27.94
C LYS A 131 10.97 16.47 26.91
N TYR A 132 10.67 15.20 26.67
CA TYR A 132 11.33 14.43 25.61
C TYR A 132 10.74 14.75 24.24
N LEU A 133 11.63 14.91 23.26
CA LEU A 133 11.28 15.21 21.88
C LEU A 133 11.33 13.95 21.00
N PRO A 134 10.47 13.82 19.97
CA PRO A 134 10.41 12.64 19.11
C PRO A 134 11.54 12.61 18.06
N ILE A 135 12.76 12.98 18.44
CA ILE A 135 13.92 13.11 17.54
C ILE A 135 14.26 11.75 16.90
N TYR A 136 14.18 10.66 17.66
CA TYR A 136 14.54 9.35 17.16
C TYR A 136 13.58 8.87 16.06
N PHE A 137 12.28 9.16 16.17
CA PHE A 137 11.30 8.87 15.12
C PHE A 137 11.62 9.60 13.82
N LEU A 138 12.04 10.88 13.90
CA LEU A 138 12.45 11.66 12.74
C LEU A 138 13.72 11.11 12.11
N ASN A 139 14.70 10.75 12.94
CA ASN A 139 15.94 10.13 12.47
C ASN A 139 15.66 8.80 11.76
N LEU A 140 14.65 8.03 12.19
CA LEU A 140 14.26 6.80 11.51
C LEU A 140 13.72 7.08 10.09
N ILE A 141 12.87 8.10 9.93
CA ILE A 141 12.38 8.52 8.61
C ILE A 141 13.54 8.95 7.72
N GLU A 142 14.39 9.86 8.19
CA GLU A 142 15.49 10.39 7.39
C GLU A 142 16.49 9.31 6.97
N LYS A 143 16.86 8.44 7.92
CA LYS A 143 17.80 7.35 7.66
C LYS A 143 17.23 6.33 6.68
N SER A 144 15.92 6.07 6.73
CA SER A 144 15.26 5.22 5.72
C SER A 144 15.40 5.79 4.31
N LEU A 145 15.18 7.09 4.11
CA LEU A 145 15.38 7.74 2.81
C LEU A 145 16.83 7.67 2.33
N LYS A 146 17.79 7.91 3.24
CA LYS A 146 19.24 7.87 2.94
C LYS A 146 19.69 6.47 2.50
N VAL A 147 19.33 5.45 3.26
CA VAL A 147 19.68 4.06 2.95
C VAL A 147 19.05 3.63 1.63
N THR A 148 17.79 4.00 1.40
CA THR A 148 17.07 3.59 0.20
C THR A 148 17.53 4.32 -1.07
N TYR A 149 17.64 5.65 -1.03
CA TYR A 149 17.79 6.46 -2.24
C TYR A 149 19.17 7.11 -2.43
N GLN A 150 20.01 7.17 -1.38
CA GLN A 150 21.28 7.90 -1.39
C GLN A 150 22.50 7.00 -1.11
N ASN A 151 22.39 5.69 -1.34
CA ASN A 151 23.45 4.71 -1.06
C ASN A 151 23.97 4.74 0.40
N GLY A 152 23.12 5.15 1.35
CA GLY A 152 23.48 5.17 2.76
C GLY A 152 23.79 3.75 3.27
N GLN A 153 24.83 3.62 4.09
CA GLN A 153 25.16 2.34 4.70
C GLN A 153 24.06 1.94 5.69
N ASN A 154 23.63 0.68 5.59
CA ASN A 154 22.71 0.09 6.54
C ASN A 154 23.48 -0.24 7.82
N THR A 155 23.49 0.69 8.77
CA THR A 155 24.06 0.45 10.11
C THR A 155 23.14 -0.45 10.94
N ASP A 156 23.66 -1.11 11.97
CA ASP A 156 22.93 -2.03 12.88
C ASP A 156 21.58 -1.49 13.41
N ASP A 157 21.42 -0.17 13.52
CA ASP A 157 20.18 0.53 13.89
C ASP A 157 18.97 0.23 13.02
N PHE A 158 19.12 -0.40 11.85
CA PHE A 158 18.01 -0.75 10.93
C PHE A 158 17.91 -2.23 10.63
N SER A 159 18.69 -3.08 11.31
CA SER A 159 18.62 -4.54 11.17
C SER A 159 17.20 -5.12 11.35
N PHE A 160 16.29 -4.37 11.98
CA PHE A 160 14.90 -4.77 12.20
C PHE A 160 13.93 -4.48 11.02
N LEU A 161 14.36 -3.74 9.99
CA LEU A 161 13.50 -3.32 8.88
C LEU A 161 14.16 -3.61 7.52
N ASP A 162 13.46 -4.37 6.67
CA ASP A 162 13.89 -4.58 5.28
C ASP A 162 13.46 -3.40 4.40
N ILE A 163 14.18 -2.29 4.48
CA ILE A 163 13.88 -1.05 3.74
C ILE A 163 14.08 -1.22 2.21
N THR A 164 14.48 -2.42 1.75
CA THR A 164 14.58 -2.73 0.32
C THR A 164 13.25 -3.22 -0.26
N SER A 165 12.26 -3.58 0.56
CA SER A 165 10.91 -3.94 0.11
C SER A 165 10.19 -2.75 -0.56
N ASP A 166 9.63 -2.97 -1.74
CA ASP A 166 8.80 -1.98 -2.47
C ASP A 166 7.66 -1.42 -1.61
N GLU A 167 7.01 -2.30 -0.85
CA GLU A 167 5.90 -1.94 0.03
C GLU A 167 6.39 -1.01 1.14
N TYR A 168 7.52 -1.32 1.77
CA TYR A 168 8.04 -0.52 2.88
C TYR A 168 8.55 0.84 2.42
N ARG A 169 9.22 0.91 1.26
CA ARG A 169 9.63 2.19 0.66
C ARG A 169 8.43 3.11 0.44
N LYS A 170 7.37 2.59 -0.19
CA LYS A 170 6.14 3.35 -0.45
C LYS A 170 5.39 3.72 0.83
N ASN A 171 5.40 2.85 1.84
CA ASN A 171 4.79 3.16 3.14
C ASN A 171 5.53 4.28 3.89
N VAL A 172 6.87 4.37 3.78
CA VAL A 172 7.65 5.50 4.29
C VAL A 172 7.27 6.80 3.58
N LEU A 173 7.19 6.79 2.24
CA LEU A 173 6.76 7.95 1.47
C LEU A 173 5.33 8.38 1.87
N ASN A 174 4.41 7.43 2.00
CA ASN A 174 3.04 7.68 2.45
C ASN A 174 3.00 8.30 3.86
N LEU A 175 3.88 7.84 4.77
CA LEU A 175 4.03 8.42 6.12
C LEU A 175 4.45 9.88 6.05
N ILE A 176 5.48 10.20 5.26
CA ILE A 176 5.97 11.58 5.13
C ILE A 176 4.88 12.49 4.56
N TYR A 177 4.20 12.04 3.50
CA TYR A 177 3.11 12.78 2.88
C TYR A 177 1.99 13.10 3.90
N ASN A 178 1.55 12.10 4.67
CA ASN A 178 0.51 12.32 5.67
C ASN A 178 1.00 13.22 6.83
N LEU A 179 2.25 13.06 7.29
CA LEU A 179 2.82 13.95 8.32
C LEU A 179 2.86 15.41 7.85
N ASN A 180 3.17 15.65 6.57
CA ASN A 180 3.10 16.99 5.98
C ASN A 180 1.66 17.51 5.93
N ASN A 181 0.68 16.69 5.52
CA ASN A 181 -0.73 17.09 5.48
C ASN A 181 -1.33 17.44 6.85
N PHE A 182 -0.80 16.86 7.92
CA PHE A 182 -1.15 17.24 9.30
C PHE A 182 -0.30 18.41 9.85
N ASN A 183 0.50 19.07 9.01
CA ASN A 183 1.41 20.17 9.35
C ASN A 183 2.49 19.80 10.38
N TYR A 184 2.90 18.53 10.46
CA TYR A 184 4.03 18.10 11.30
C TYR A 184 5.38 18.33 10.63
N PHE A 185 5.40 18.41 9.31
CA PHE A 185 6.56 18.80 8.51
C PHE A 185 6.26 20.08 7.76
N ASN A 186 7.12 21.10 7.93
CA ASN A 186 7.12 22.26 7.05
C ASN A 186 8.28 22.09 6.06
N ASN A 187 8.01 22.20 4.76
CA ASN A 187 9.00 22.19 3.68
C ASN A 187 9.85 20.90 3.52
N TYR A 188 9.54 19.82 4.26
CA TYR A 188 10.24 18.54 4.10
C TYR A 188 9.89 17.84 2.78
N MET A 189 8.74 18.17 2.17
CA MET A 189 8.32 17.65 0.87
C MET A 189 9.35 17.97 -0.22
N THR A 190 9.83 19.21 -0.30
CA THR A 190 10.85 19.62 -1.28
C THR A 190 12.16 18.84 -1.11
N VAL A 191 12.51 18.46 0.12
CA VAL A 191 13.68 17.62 0.39
C VAL A 191 13.48 16.23 -0.20
N VAL A 192 12.30 15.63 0.02
CA VAL A 192 11.95 14.32 -0.55
C VAL A 192 11.86 14.37 -2.07
N ASP A 193 11.25 15.42 -2.65
CA ASP A 193 11.18 15.66 -4.09
C ASP A 193 12.60 15.56 -4.70
N ASN A 194 13.55 16.31 -4.13
CA ASN A 194 14.93 16.33 -4.59
C ASN A 194 15.63 14.96 -4.44
N ILE A 195 15.41 14.25 -3.31
CA ILE A 195 15.99 12.92 -3.10
C ILE A 195 15.49 11.95 -4.19
N LEU A 196 14.18 11.93 -4.45
CA LEU A 196 13.56 11.03 -5.41
C LEU A 196 13.92 11.38 -6.86
N LEU A 197 14.05 12.66 -7.18
CA LEU A 197 14.45 13.11 -8.52
C LEU A 197 15.96 12.91 -8.78
N ASN A 198 16.80 12.82 -7.75
CA ASN A 198 18.25 12.61 -7.94
C ASN A 198 18.66 11.13 -8.01
N GLN A 199 17.82 10.20 -7.57
CA GLN A 199 18.07 8.77 -7.68
C GLN A 199 17.58 8.19 -9.01
N ASN A 200 18.16 7.07 -9.46
CA ASN A 200 17.82 6.41 -10.74
C ASN A 200 17.38 4.95 -10.58
N LYS A 201 17.27 4.44 -9.35
CA LYS A 201 17.06 3.01 -9.07
C LYS A 201 15.59 2.63 -8.98
N TYR A 202 14.79 3.43 -8.27
CA TYR A 202 13.38 3.15 -7.98
C TYR A 202 12.53 4.18 -8.71
N ILE A 203 12.32 3.99 -10.01
CA ILE A 203 11.55 4.91 -10.83
C ILE A 203 10.06 4.84 -10.47
N GLU A 204 9.55 3.68 -10.07
CA GLU A 204 8.18 3.54 -9.60
C GLU A 204 7.87 4.38 -8.35
N ASP A 205 8.87 4.67 -7.52
CA ASP A 205 8.72 5.49 -6.33
C ASP A 205 8.60 6.99 -6.68
N ILE A 206 9.24 7.45 -7.77
CA ILE A 206 9.04 8.80 -8.34
C ILE A 206 7.58 8.93 -8.76
N TYR A 207 7.07 7.98 -9.54
CA TYR A 207 5.68 7.98 -9.98
C TYR A 207 4.69 7.92 -8.80
N PHE A 208 4.94 7.04 -7.83
CA PHE A 208 4.12 6.96 -6.63
C PHE A 208 4.04 8.30 -5.90
N TRP A 209 5.18 8.94 -5.67
CA TRP A 209 5.27 10.19 -4.91
C TRP A 209 4.58 11.37 -5.62
N PHE A 210 4.87 11.58 -6.91
CA PHE A 210 4.30 12.70 -7.66
C PHE A 210 2.83 12.48 -8.08
N ASN A 211 2.24 11.32 -7.77
CA ASN A 211 0.79 11.15 -7.75
C ASN A 211 0.14 11.58 -6.42
N LEU A 212 0.90 11.62 -5.32
CA LEU A 212 0.42 12.12 -4.02
C LEU A 212 0.56 13.64 -3.92
N VAL A 213 1.63 14.18 -4.49
CA VAL A 213 2.02 15.58 -4.39
C VAL A 213 1.75 16.30 -5.72
N PRO A 214 1.25 17.55 -5.72
CA PRO A 214 1.07 18.30 -6.96
C PRO A 214 2.39 18.40 -7.73
N ASN A 215 2.39 17.93 -8.98
CA ASN A 215 3.56 18.00 -9.85
C ASN A 215 3.81 19.46 -10.26
N LYS A 216 4.99 19.99 -9.97
CA LYS A 216 5.41 21.34 -10.37
C LYS A 216 6.09 21.30 -11.74
N GLU A 217 5.99 22.40 -12.48
CA GLU A 217 6.66 22.52 -13.79
C GLU A 217 8.17 22.27 -13.71
N GLU A 218 8.83 22.74 -12.65
CA GLU A 218 10.28 22.51 -12.42
C GLU A 218 10.68 21.02 -12.39
N TYR A 219 9.78 20.14 -11.95
CA TYR A 219 10.05 18.70 -11.88
C TYR A 219 9.88 18.01 -13.23
N LYS A 220 9.05 18.57 -14.13
CA LYS A 220 8.83 17.99 -15.46
C LYS A 220 10.08 17.98 -16.31
N ASP A 221 10.89 19.03 -16.25
CA ASP A 221 12.13 19.08 -17.03
C ASP A 221 13.14 18.05 -16.52
N ILE A 222 13.20 17.81 -15.21
CA ILE A 222 14.03 16.75 -14.63
C ILE A 222 13.53 15.36 -15.07
N ILE A 223 12.21 15.14 -15.09
CA ILE A 223 11.61 13.89 -15.56
C ILE A 223 11.87 13.65 -17.05
N LYS A 224 11.75 14.69 -17.90
CA LYS A 224 12.11 14.62 -19.33
C LYS A 224 13.57 14.24 -19.53
N ASN A 225 14.47 14.86 -18.76
CA ASN A 225 15.88 14.52 -18.83
C ASN A 225 16.11 13.04 -18.52
N LYS A 226 15.50 12.51 -17.45
CA LYS A 226 15.59 11.07 -17.11
C LYS A 226 15.11 10.15 -18.23
N LEU A 227 14.00 10.49 -18.90
CA LEU A 227 13.48 9.71 -20.03
C LEU A 227 14.46 9.64 -21.21
N THR A 228 15.27 10.69 -21.39
CA THR A 228 16.25 10.75 -22.49
C THR A 228 17.64 10.24 -22.11
N SER A 229 18.02 10.34 -20.83
CA SER A 229 19.39 10.11 -20.37
C SER A 229 19.62 8.76 -19.71
N LEU A 230 18.56 8.03 -19.37
CA LEU A 230 18.65 6.73 -18.69
C LEU A 230 18.16 5.61 -19.61
N ASP A 231 18.81 4.46 -19.51
CA ASP A 231 18.32 3.23 -20.12
C ASP A 231 17.20 2.65 -19.25
N LEU A 232 15.96 3.05 -19.54
CA LEU A 232 14.77 2.69 -18.77
C LEU A 232 14.01 1.54 -19.42
N ASN A 233 13.45 0.67 -18.60
CA ASN A 233 12.50 -0.31 -19.10
C ASN A 233 11.18 0.36 -19.53
N PHE A 234 10.40 -0.34 -20.36
CA PHE A 234 9.15 0.19 -20.92
C PHE A 234 8.13 0.61 -19.84
N ARG A 235 8.09 -0.10 -18.71
CA ARG A 235 7.19 0.24 -17.59
C ARG A 235 7.55 1.60 -17.01
N ASP A 236 8.82 1.84 -16.73
CA ASP A 236 9.32 3.08 -16.13
C ASP A 236 9.12 4.28 -17.06
N ILE A 237 9.29 4.07 -18.37
CA ILE A 237 8.99 5.08 -19.39
C ILE A 237 7.51 5.48 -19.33
N ILE A 238 6.58 4.51 -19.28
CA ILE A 238 5.14 4.81 -19.16
C ILE A 238 4.85 5.59 -17.88
N LEU A 239 5.40 5.16 -16.75
CA LEU A 239 5.16 5.81 -15.47
C LEU A 239 5.61 7.27 -15.49
N LEU A 240 6.80 7.56 -16.00
CA LEU A 240 7.32 8.93 -16.08
C LEU A 240 6.55 9.79 -17.09
N ASN A 241 6.15 9.23 -18.24
CA ASN A 241 5.34 9.95 -19.23
C ASN A 241 3.97 10.37 -18.65
N ASN A 242 3.33 9.50 -17.86
CA ASN A 242 2.07 9.82 -17.19
C ASN A 242 2.18 11.01 -16.23
N LEU A 243 3.37 11.32 -15.69
CA LEU A 243 3.57 12.51 -14.86
C LEU A 243 3.69 13.80 -15.68
N LEU A 244 4.13 13.70 -16.94
CA LEU A 244 4.33 14.84 -17.85
C LEU A 244 3.02 15.27 -18.52
N GLU A 245 2.14 14.31 -18.80
CA GLU A 245 0.80 14.57 -19.29
C GLU A 245 -0.03 15.23 -18.16
N ASN A 246 -0.22 16.55 -18.24
CA ASN A 246 -1.00 17.33 -17.28
C ASN A 246 -2.38 16.69 -17.07
N ASN A 247 -2.59 16.03 -15.93
CA ASN A 247 -3.92 15.69 -15.44
C ASN A 247 -4.65 16.96 -14.92
N ILE A 248 -4.87 17.93 -15.82
CA ILE A 248 -5.92 18.93 -15.66
C ILE A 248 -7.06 18.47 -16.56
N ASN A 249 -8.07 17.83 -15.95
CA ASN A 249 -9.41 17.62 -16.48
C ASN A 249 -9.56 17.80 -18.00
N LYS A 250 -9.23 16.77 -18.78
CA LYS A 250 -9.74 16.66 -20.15
C LYS A 250 -10.56 15.39 -20.28
N LYS A 251 -11.88 15.60 -20.42
CA LYS A 251 -12.70 14.77 -21.30
C LYS A 251 -11.86 14.51 -22.56
N ILE A 252 -11.74 13.24 -22.91
CA ILE A 252 -11.03 12.75 -24.08
C ILE A 252 -11.68 13.39 -25.30
N GLU A 253 -11.08 14.47 -25.81
CA GLU A 253 -11.26 14.91 -27.18
C GLU A 253 -9.98 14.53 -27.91
N TYR A 254 -10.11 13.49 -28.74
CA TYR A 254 -9.07 13.02 -29.65
C TYR A 254 -8.75 14.13 -30.65
N VAL A 255 -7.58 14.77 -30.49
CA VAL A 255 -6.99 15.56 -31.55
C VAL A 255 -6.07 14.64 -32.34
N ASN A 256 -6.54 14.27 -33.52
CA ASN A 256 -5.75 13.56 -34.53
C ASN A 256 -4.61 14.47 -34.98
N THR A 257 -3.38 14.10 -34.64
CA THR A 257 -2.19 14.55 -35.39
C THR A 257 -1.36 13.34 -35.79
N PRO A 258 -0.97 13.23 -37.08
CA PRO A 258 -0.39 12.01 -37.62
C PRO A 258 1.10 11.96 -37.31
N ILE A 259 1.53 10.94 -36.56
CA ILE A 259 2.93 10.56 -36.48
C ILE A 259 3.03 9.08 -36.79
N SER A 260 3.92 8.80 -37.72
CA SER A 260 4.15 7.57 -38.45
C SER A 260 4.62 6.40 -37.59
N THR A 261 3.98 5.25 -37.82
CA THR A 261 4.54 3.88 -37.79
C THR A 261 5.36 3.48 -36.56
N GLU A 262 4.68 3.09 -35.49
CA GLU A 262 5.05 1.93 -34.68
C GLU A 262 3.79 1.42 -33.94
N LYS A 263 3.63 0.11 -33.86
CA LYS A 263 2.37 -0.59 -33.58
C LYS A 263 1.66 -0.07 -32.31
N GLU A 264 0.49 0.54 -32.52
CA GLU A 264 -0.48 0.88 -31.48
C GLU A 264 -0.77 -0.36 -30.61
N CYS A 265 -0.37 -0.32 -29.35
CA CYS A 265 -0.90 -1.24 -28.33
C CYS A 265 -2.15 -0.57 -27.77
N ASN A 266 -3.31 -1.14 -28.07
CA ASN A 266 -4.61 -0.55 -27.72
C ASN A 266 -4.78 -0.54 -26.19
N ILE A 267 -5.51 0.43 -25.64
CA ILE A 267 -5.87 0.50 -24.20
C ILE A 267 -6.55 -0.80 -23.72
N THR A 268 -7.22 -1.51 -24.64
CA THR A 268 -7.79 -2.85 -24.42
C THR A 268 -6.72 -3.89 -24.06
N ASP A 269 -5.52 -3.76 -24.62
CA ASP A 269 -4.39 -4.68 -24.43
C ASP A 269 -3.81 -4.54 -23.02
N ILE A 270 -3.75 -3.33 -22.45
CA ILE A 270 -3.22 -3.10 -21.09
C ILE A 270 -4.13 -3.74 -20.03
N PHE A 271 -5.44 -3.56 -20.14
CA PHE A 271 -6.38 -4.18 -19.20
C PHE A 271 -6.37 -5.72 -19.35
N GLN A 272 -6.26 -6.21 -20.59
CA GLN A 272 -6.14 -7.64 -20.86
C GLN A 272 -4.86 -8.23 -20.25
N ILE A 273 -3.73 -7.52 -20.32
CA ILE A 273 -2.47 -7.91 -19.67
C ILE A 273 -2.65 -8.00 -18.16
N GLN A 274 -3.30 -7.02 -17.53
CA GLN A 274 -3.56 -7.04 -16.08
C GLN A 274 -4.42 -8.25 -15.68
N ILE A 275 -5.47 -8.55 -16.45
CA ILE A 275 -6.29 -9.73 -16.22
C ILE A 275 -5.43 -11.01 -16.29
N ASN A 276 -4.60 -11.13 -17.33
CA ASN A 276 -3.75 -12.30 -17.51
C ASN A 276 -2.77 -12.46 -16.35
N ASN A 277 -2.11 -11.38 -15.92
CA ASN A 277 -1.18 -11.40 -14.79
C ASN A 277 -1.86 -11.86 -13.50
N THR A 278 -3.06 -11.34 -13.19
CA THR A 278 -3.82 -11.76 -11.99
C THR A 278 -4.21 -13.25 -12.06
N ILE A 279 -4.56 -13.76 -13.23
CA ILE A 279 -4.90 -15.19 -13.40
C ILE A 279 -3.64 -16.07 -13.31
N GLU A 280 -2.50 -15.61 -13.83
CA GLU A 280 -1.21 -16.30 -13.70
C GLU A 280 -0.72 -16.36 -12.25
N GLU A 281 -0.86 -15.27 -11.51
CA GLU A 281 -0.56 -15.21 -10.09
C GLU A 281 -1.46 -16.16 -9.29
N PHE A 282 -2.77 -16.21 -9.59
CA PHE A 282 -3.67 -17.21 -9.03
C PHE A 282 -3.21 -18.64 -9.34
N ASN A 283 -2.73 -18.92 -10.55
CA ASN A 283 -2.23 -20.25 -10.90
C ASN A 283 -1.02 -20.65 -10.05
N TYR A 284 -0.16 -19.69 -9.71
CA TYR A 284 1.06 -19.91 -8.95
C TYR A 284 0.79 -20.01 -7.44
N LEU A 285 0.08 -19.03 -6.87
CA LEU A 285 -0.14 -18.90 -5.42
C LEU A 285 -1.37 -19.65 -4.92
N LYS A 286 -2.32 -19.98 -5.81
CA LYS A 286 -3.66 -20.52 -5.47
C LYS A 286 -4.47 -19.60 -4.54
N SER A 287 -4.04 -18.34 -4.41
CA SER A 287 -4.67 -17.33 -3.57
C SER A 287 -5.87 -16.72 -4.27
N GLN A 288 -7.05 -16.85 -3.66
CA GLN A 288 -8.27 -16.25 -4.19
C GLN A 288 -8.41 -14.78 -3.77
N ILE A 289 -7.58 -14.30 -2.84
CA ILE A 289 -7.69 -12.96 -2.25
C ILE A 289 -7.40 -11.89 -3.31
N GLU A 290 -6.27 -11.99 -3.98
CA GLU A 290 -5.83 -11.06 -5.04
C GLU A 290 -6.83 -11.01 -6.20
N VAL A 291 -7.35 -12.16 -6.63
CA VAL A 291 -8.38 -12.21 -7.68
C VAL A 291 -9.63 -11.44 -7.26
N ILE A 292 -10.06 -11.61 -6.01
CA ILE A 292 -11.25 -10.92 -5.47
C ILE A 292 -11.01 -9.41 -5.38
N GLU A 293 -9.85 -9.00 -4.87
CA GLU A 293 -9.47 -7.59 -4.77
C GLU A 293 -9.38 -6.94 -6.15
N PHE A 294 -8.75 -7.61 -7.11
CA PHE A 294 -8.65 -7.13 -8.48
C PHE A 294 -10.02 -6.90 -9.12
N ILE A 295 -10.94 -7.86 -9.01
CA ILE A 295 -12.29 -7.70 -9.57
C ILE A 295 -13.04 -6.55 -8.88
N ASN A 296 -12.92 -6.40 -7.57
CA ASN A 296 -13.62 -5.35 -6.84
C ASN A 296 -13.08 -3.95 -7.14
N LEU A 297 -11.77 -3.81 -7.32
CA LEU A 297 -11.12 -2.52 -7.57
C LEU A 297 -11.17 -2.10 -9.04
N PHE A 298 -10.94 -3.04 -9.96
CA PHE A 298 -10.71 -2.72 -11.37
C PHE A 298 -11.84 -3.15 -12.29
N CYS A 299 -12.63 -4.16 -11.92
CA CYS A 299 -13.78 -4.64 -12.69
C CYS A 299 -15.11 -4.11 -12.13
N ILE A 300 -15.24 -2.79 -12.04
CA ILE A 300 -16.41 -2.14 -11.42
C ILE A 300 -17.67 -2.33 -12.28
N ASP A 301 -17.52 -2.24 -13.60
CA ASP A 301 -18.63 -2.33 -14.55
C ASP A 301 -18.85 -3.74 -15.12
N TYR A 302 -20.01 -3.92 -15.75
CA TYR A 302 -20.42 -5.19 -16.36
C TYR A 302 -19.46 -5.67 -17.45
N ASN A 303 -18.93 -4.76 -18.27
CA ASN A 303 -18.09 -5.10 -19.42
C ASN A 303 -16.71 -5.59 -18.97
N LYS A 304 -16.11 -4.96 -17.98
CA LYS A 304 -14.84 -5.38 -17.39
C LYS A 304 -14.97 -6.70 -16.66
N LYS A 305 -16.06 -6.93 -15.91
CA LYS A 305 -16.35 -8.25 -15.34
C LYS A 305 -16.55 -9.31 -16.41
N HIS A 306 -17.22 -8.97 -17.51
CA HIS A 306 -17.38 -9.87 -18.65
C HIS A 306 -16.03 -10.24 -19.28
N LEU A 307 -15.14 -9.26 -19.51
CA LEU A 307 -13.79 -9.48 -20.03
C LEU A 307 -12.97 -10.37 -19.08
N PHE A 308 -12.98 -10.08 -17.79
CA PHE A 308 -12.28 -10.90 -16.80
C PHE A 308 -12.76 -12.35 -16.81
N ILE A 309 -14.08 -12.57 -16.77
CA ILE A 309 -14.66 -13.92 -16.82
C ILE A 309 -14.31 -14.63 -18.12
N TYR A 310 -14.32 -13.91 -19.24
CA TYR A 310 -13.98 -14.47 -20.53
C TYR A 310 -12.53 -14.98 -20.53
N SER A 311 -11.58 -14.19 -20.03
CA SER A 311 -10.18 -14.61 -19.87
C SER A 311 -10.05 -15.78 -18.91
N LEU A 312 -10.77 -15.77 -17.78
CA LEU A 312 -10.73 -16.86 -16.81
C LEU A 312 -11.24 -18.18 -17.41
N LEU A 313 -12.28 -18.12 -18.24
CA LEU A 313 -12.76 -19.27 -19.02
C LEU A 313 -11.72 -19.72 -20.05
N ASP A 314 -11.06 -18.78 -20.72
CA ASP A 314 -9.99 -19.10 -21.69
C ASP A 314 -8.85 -19.87 -21.04
N PHE A 315 -8.40 -19.43 -19.85
CA PHE A 315 -7.40 -20.14 -19.05
C PHE A 315 -7.90 -21.51 -18.58
N TYR A 316 -9.13 -21.60 -18.08
CA TYR A 316 -9.72 -22.86 -17.63
C TYR A 316 -9.75 -23.91 -18.76
N PHE A 317 -10.19 -23.51 -19.96
CA PHE A 317 -10.30 -24.43 -21.10
C PHE A 317 -8.97 -24.71 -21.80
N SER A 318 -7.95 -23.85 -21.66
CA SER A 318 -6.65 -23.99 -22.34
C SER A 318 -5.57 -24.76 -21.56
N LYS A 319 -5.59 -24.78 -20.23
CA LYS A 319 -4.55 -25.45 -19.40
C LYS A 319 -4.67 -26.99 -19.41
N GLU A 320 -3.64 -27.70 -18.96
CA GLU A 320 -3.67 -29.16 -18.73
C GLU A 320 -4.49 -29.56 -17.49
N ASN A 321 -4.81 -30.85 -17.32
CA ASN A 321 -5.86 -31.35 -16.42
C ASN A 321 -5.65 -31.09 -14.92
N ASN A 322 -4.43 -30.80 -14.46
CA ASN A 322 -4.10 -30.79 -13.03
C ASN A 322 -4.57 -29.55 -12.24
N ILE A 323 -5.25 -28.58 -12.88
CA ILE A 323 -5.63 -27.30 -12.25
C ILE A 323 -7.16 -27.06 -12.29
N ILE A 324 -7.94 -28.02 -12.79
CA ILE A 324 -9.38 -27.84 -13.05
C ILE A 324 -10.18 -27.47 -11.79
N ASP A 325 -9.94 -28.18 -10.68
CA ASP A 325 -10.70 -28.01 -9.44
C ASP A 325 -10.50 -26.63 -8.80
N ASP A 326 -9.30 -26.07 -8.89
CA ASP A 326 -8.98 -24.74 -8.35
C ASP A 326 -9.82 -23.64 -9.00
N TYR A 327 -9.99 -23.72 -10.33
CA TYR A 327 -10.81 -22.76 -11.07
C TYR A 327 -12.30 -22.91 -10.75
N LEU A 328 -12.81 -24.15 -10.65
CA LEU A 328 -14.20 -24.37 -10.24
C LEU A 328 -14.47 -23.87 -8.82
N GLN A 329 -13.49 -24.03 -7.92
CA GLN A 329 -13.55 -23.47 -6.57
C GLN A 329 -13.54 -21.94 -6.59
N LEU A 330 -12.68 -21.33 -7.41
CA LEU A 330 -12.63 -19.88 -7.60
C LEU A 330 -13.99 -19.35 -8.12
N PHE A 331 -14.55 -19.93 -9.18
CA PHE A 331 -15.88 -19.57 -9.67
C PHE A 331 -16.95 -19.71 -8.59
N THR A 332 -16.92 -20.79 -7.80
CA THR A 332 -17.85 -20.99 -6.67
C THR A 332 -17.79 -19.83 -5.69
N ILE A 333 -16.59 -19.37 -5.34
CA ILE A 333 -16.38 -18.32 -4.34
C ILE A 333 -16.78 -16.95 -4.89
N LEU A 334 -16.46 -16.66 -6.15
CA LEU A 334 -16.88 -15.43 -6.81
C LEU A 334 -18.40 -15.31 -6.90
N ILE A 335 -19.11 -16.42 -7.14
CA ILE A 335 -20.58 -16.47 -7.12
C ILE A 335 -21.12 -16.32 -5.69
N LYS A 336 -20.59 -17.08 -4.72
CA LYS A 336 -21.07 -17.05 -3.32
C LYS A 336 -20.90 -15.67 -2.68
N LYS A 337 -19.77 -15.00 -2.96
CA LYS A 337 -19.51 -13.62 -2.50
C LYS A 337 -20.26 -12.56 -3.29
N LYS A 338 -21.09 -12.94 -4.28
CA LYS A 338 -21.83 -12.02 -5.18
C LYS A 338 -20.93 -11.04 -5.95
N ILE A 339 -19.66 -11.39 -6.14
CA ILE A 339 -18.71 -10.61 -6.94
C ILE A 339 -19.08 -10.73 -8.43
N ILE A 340 -19.43 -11.96 -8.84
CA ILE A 340 -19.94 -12.30 -10.16
C ILE A 340 -21.38 -12.81 -10.03
N PHE A 341 -22.28 -12.27 -10.82
CA PHE A 341 -23.66 -12.75 -10.90
C PHE A 341 -23.78 -13.98 -11.81
N LYS A 342 -24.63 -14.93 -11.43
CA LYS A 342 -24.91 -16.16 -12.20
C LYS A 342 -25.29 -15.87 -13.66
N ASN A 343 -26.12 -14.84 -13.88
CA ASN A 343 -26.54 -14.43 -15.22
C ASN A 343 -25.36 -13.96 -16.08
N LEU A 344 -24.43 -13.19 -15.50
CA LEU A 344 -23.23 -12.73 -16.20
C LEU A 344 -22.37 -13.93 -16.63
N LEU A 345 -22.09 -14.87 -15.71
CA LEU A 345 -21.32 -16.07 -16.03
C LEU A 345 -21.95 -16.88 -17.17
N SER A 346 -23.28 -17.09 -17.13
CA SER A 346 -23.98 -17.83 -18.19
C SER A 346 -23.88 -17.15 -19.57
N LYS A 347 -24.02 -15.82 -19.62
CA LYS A 347 -23.92 -15.03 -20.86
C LYS A 347 -22.49 -15.01 -21.40
N THR A 348 -21.49 -14.86 -20.52
CA THR A 348 -20.08 -14.89 -20.93
C THR A 348 -19.71 -16.27 -21.46
N LEU A 349 -20.16 -17.34 -20.82
CA LEU A 349 -19.93 -18.71 -21.31
C LEU A 349 -20.57 -18.94 -22.68
N PHE A 350 -21.82 -18.53 -22.87
CA PHE A 350 -22.49 -18.60 -24.18
C PHE A 350 -21.68 -17.88 -25.25
N THR A 351 -21.24 -16.66 -24.95
CA THR A 351 -20.42 -15.84 -25.87
C THR A 351 -19.07 -16.50 -26.17
N TYR A 352 -18.42 -17.07 -25.15
CA TYR A 352 -17.15 -17.77 -25.28
C TYR A 352 -17.26 -18.99 -26.21
N ILE A 353 -18.27 -19.84 -25.98
CA ILE A 353 -18.52 -21.04 -26.79
C ILE A 353 -18.87 -20.67 -28.23
N SER A 354 -19.68 -19.63 -28.42
CA SER A 354 -20.08 -19.17 -29.76
C SER A 354 -18.90 -18.63 -30.58
N LYS A 355 -17.86 -18.09 -29.93
CA LYS A 355 -16.69 -17.49 -30.59
C LYS A 355 -15.52 -18.46 -30.80
N LYS A 356 -15.40 -19.52 -30.00
CA LYS A 356 -14.26 -20.46 -30.08
C LYS A 356 -14.55 -21.59 -31.09
N LYS A 357 -13.58 -21.83 -31.98
CA LYS A 357 -13.66 -22.88 -33.02
C LYS A 357 -13.60 -24.30 -32.43
N SER A 358 -12.88 -24.49 -31.32
CA SER A 358 -12.77 -25.78 -30.63
C SER A 358 -12.65 -25.57 -29.12
N ILE A 359 -13.33 -26.42 -28.35
CA ILE A 359 -13.31 -26.44 -26.88
C ILE A 359 -13.16 -27.89 -26.44
N ASN A 360 -12.37 -28.13 -25.41
CA ASN A 360 -12.21 -29.45 -24.82
C ASN A 360 -13.55 -29.93 -24.22
N GLU A 361 -14.15 -30.96 -24.83
CA GLU A 361 -15.48 -31.44 -24.46
C GLU A 361 -15.54 -32.04 -23.04
N LYS A 362 -14.46 -32.65 -22.55
CA LYS A 362 -14.40 -33.19 -21.18
C LYS A 362 -14.49 -32.07 -20.15
N LYS A 363 -13.70 -31.01 -20.33
CA LYS A 363 -13.75 -29.82 -19.47
C LYS A 363 -15.08 -29.10 -19.57
N LEU A 364 -15.67 -29.06 -20.77
CA LEU A 364 -16.99 -28.45 -20.95
C LEU A 364 -18.06 -29.22 -20.17
N LEU A 365 -18.02 -30.56 -20.20
CA LEU A 365 -18.91 -31.40 -19.40
C LEU A 365 -18.75 -31.15 -17.89
N GLU A 366 -17.52 -31.08 -17.38
CA GLU A 366 -17.25 -30.77 -15.97
C GLU A 366 -17.76 -29.38 -15.58
N PHE A 367 -17.54 -28.38 -16.44
CA PHE A 367 -18.06 -27.04 -16.22
C PHE A 367 -19.59 -27.03 -16.21
N VAL A 368 -20.25 -27.78 -17.10
CA VAL A 368 -21.71 -27.93 -17.11
C VAL A 368 -22.23 -28.60 -15.83
N LYS A 369 -21.54 -29.63 -15.30
CA LYS A 369 -21.84 -30.22 -13.99
C LYS A 369 -21.71 -29.19 -12.86
N PHE A 370 -20.67 -28.36 -12.89
CA PHE A 370 -20.49 -27.25 -11.97
C PHE A 370 -21.64 -26.21 -12.04
N LEU A 371 -22.08 -25.83 -13.25
CA LEU A 371 -23.19 -24.89 -13.44
C LEU A 371 -24.50 -25.47 -12.87
N LYS A 372 -24.74 -26.77 -13.08
CA LYS A 372 -25.91 -27.48 -12.54
C LYS A 372 -25.91 -27.45 -11.02
N LYS A 373 -24.77 -27.77 -10.39
CA LYS A 373 -24.57 -27.74 -8.93
C LYS A 373 -24.83 -26.35 -8.34
N ASN A 374 -24.60 -25.27 -9.11
CA ASN A 374 -24.81 -23.90 -8.66
C ASN A 374 -26.16 -23.29 -9.11
N ASN A 375 -27.10 -24.09 -9.61
CA ASN A 375 -28.41 -23.64 -10.11
C ASN A 375 -28.29 -22.53 -11.17
N ILE A 376 -27.40 -22.70 -12.14
CA ILE A 376 -27.24 -21.79 -13.29
C ILE A 376 -27.76 -22.53 -14.52
N THR A 377 -28.92 -22.13 -15.03
CA THR A 377 -29.57 -22.83 -16.15
C THR A 377 -29.92 -21.92 -17.33
N LYS A 378 -30.16 -20.64 -17.06
CA LYS A 378 -30.56 -19.65 -18.08
C LYS A 378 -29.45 -19.35 -19.08
N ASN A 379 -29.78 -19.24 -20.37
CA ASN A 379 -28.90 -18.93 -21.52
C ASN A 379 -27.91 -20.04 -21.93
N ILE A 380 -28.00 -21.22 -21.31
CA ILE A 380 -27.08 -22.36 -21.52
C ILE A 380 -27.82 -23.70 -21.59
N GLU A 381 -29.13 -23.67 -21.82
CA GLU A 381 -30.01 -24.83 -21.90
C GLU A 381 -29.56 -25.82 -22.99
N PHE A 382 -29.07 -25.30 -24.11
CA PHE A 382 -28.52 -26.11 -25.20
C PHE A 382 -27.31 -26.95 -24.77
N LEU A 383 -26.50 -26.49 -23.80
CA LEU A 383 -25.39 -27.28 -23.27
C LEU A 383 -25.91 -28.46 -22.45
N TYR A 384 -26.94 -28.24 -21.64
CA TYR A 384 -27.57 -29.33 -20.90
C TYR A 384 -28.17 -30.38 -21.84
N ASN A 385 -28.82 -29.94 -22.93
CA ASN A 385 -29.35 -30.85 -23.95
C ASN A 385 -28.23 -31.58 -24.70
N LYS A 386 -27.10 -30.91 -25.01
CA LYS A 386 -25.94 -31.55 -25.64
C LYS A 386 -25.35 -32.67 -24.77
N PHE A 387 -25.38 -32.51 -23.45
CA PHE A 387 -24.84 -33.47 -22.49
C PHE A 387 -25.91 -34.28 -21.75
N GLN A 388 -27.14 -34.37 -22.28
CA GLN A 388 -28.29 -35.02 -21.62
C GLN A 388 -28.16 -36.55 -21.43
N ASN A 389 -27.10 -37.18 -21.96
CA ASN A 389 -26.85 -38.63 -21.88
C ASN A 389 -25.72 -39.04 -20.91
N LEU A 390 -25.39 -38.24 -19.89
CA LEU A 390 -24.41 -38.60 -18.84
C LEU A 390 -24.83 -38.24 -17.42
#